data_AF-A0AAD8JL63-F1
#
_entry.id   AF-A0AAD8JL63-F1
#
_cell.length_a   1.000
_cell.length_b   1.000
_cell.length_c   1.000
_cell.angle_alpha   90.00
_cell.angle_beta   90.00
_cell.angle_gamma   90.00
#
_symmetry.space_group_name_H-M   'P 1'
#
loop_
_entity.id
_entity.type
_entity.pdbx_description
1 polymer ?
#
loop_
_entity_poly.entity_id
_entity_poly.type
_entity_poly.pdbx_seq_one_letter_code
_entity_poly.pdbx_strand_id
1 'polypeptide(L)'
;MRSRYCAYVQHNADYLVATWHPEKRHPALSGLLSESFPGTDWLSLNVTRCNHGSHENEAFVTFFARYREKTNIQAIHECSRFLREDQRWTLIEMQAQTMQRKVLRTICPDAKGLIAKITNICYKHELNIVQNNEFVDHRTGRFFMRTELEGIFNDNTLLADLDSALPQGSVRELHSAGRRRVVILVTKEAHCLGDLLMKSAFGGLDMEIAAVVGNHDTLRSLVERFDIPFVLVSHEGLTREEHDNRMVEEIDRYQPDYVVLAKYMRVLTPAFVQRYPNQIINIHHSFLPAFIGARPYHQAYERGVKIIGATAHYVNDNLDEGPIIMQDVINVDHSYTADEMMRAGRDVEKNVLSNALYKVLGQRVFVYGNRTIIL
;
A
#
# COMPACT_ATOMS: atom_id res chain seq x y z
N MET A 1 -3.78 25.35 -26.75
CA MET A 1 -4.54 25.10 -25.51
C MET A 1 -5.40 26.28 -25.04
N ARG A 2 -4.84 27.48 -24.77
CA ARG A 2 -5.62 28.62 -24.26
C ARG A 2 -6.87 28.96 -25.10
N SER A 3 -6.76 28.93 -26.43
CA SER A 3 -7.90 29.13 -27.34
C SER A 3 -9.00 28.08 -27.18
N ARG A 4 -8.64 26.81 -26.92
CA ARG A 4 -9.61 25.75 -26.60
C ARG A 4 -10.30 26.01 -25.27
N TYR A 5 -9.59 26.44 -24.24
CA TYR A 5 -10.22 26.83 -22.97
C TYR A 5 -11.20 27.99 -23.14
N CYS A 6 -10.83 29.04 -23.90
CA CYS A 6 -11.75 30.12 -24.23
C CYS A 6 -13.02 29.60 -24.93
N ALA A 7 -12.88 28.64 -25.85
CA ALA A 7 -14.03 28.01 -26.51
C ALA A 7 -14.90 27.19 -25.54
N TYR A 8 -14.32 26.50 -24.55
CA TYR A 8 -15.09 25.86 -23.46
C TYR A 8 -15.89 26.88 -22.64
N VAL A 9 -15.26 27.98 -22.24
CA VAL A 9 -15.90 29.08 -21.49
C VAL A 9 -17.03 29.74 -22.30
N GLN A 10 -16.84 29.86 -23.62
CA GLN A 10 -17.83 30.42 -24.54
C GLN A 10 -18.86 29.41 -25.05
N HIS A 11 -18.82 28.16 -24.56
CA HIS A 11 -19.69 27.07 -24.99
C HIS A 11 -19.68 26.84 -26.52
N ASN A 12 -18.53 27.06 -27.16
CA ASN A 12 -18.34 26.94 -28.60
C ASN A 12 -17.89 25.52 -28.96
N ALA A 13 -18.85 24.59 -28.98
CA ALA A 13 -18.61 23.18 -29.32
C ALA A 13 -17.99 23.01 -30.72
N ASP A 14 -18.45 23.78 -31.71
CA ASP A 14 -17.96 23.70 -33.09
C ASP A 14 -16.46 24.00 -33.17
N TYR A 15 -16.00 25.04 -32.47
CA TYR A 15 -14.57 25.36 -32.41
C TYR A 15 -13.76 24.26 -31.72
N LEU A 16 -14.30 23.69 -30.64
CA LEU A 16 -13.65 22.58 -29.94
C LEU A 16 -13.50 21.36 -30.85
N VAL A 17 -14.55 20.96 -31.57
CA VAL A 17 -14.52 19.85 -32.54
C VAL A 17 -13.56 20.16 -33.69
N ALA A 18 -13.58 21.37 -34.24
CA ALA A 18 -12.69 21.78 -35.33
C ALA A 18 -11.21 21.81 -34.93
N THR A 19 -10.90 21.86 -33.64
CA THR A 19 -9.53 21.80 -33.13
C THR A 19 -9.08 20.40 -32.70
N TRP A 20 -9.96 19.38 -32.78
CA TRP A 20 -9.54 17.96 -32.75
C TRP A 20 -8.97 17.53 -34.10
N HIS A 21 -8.01 16.61 -34.07
CA HIS A 21 -7.45 15.98 -35.26
C HIS A 21 -8.55 15.23 -36.03
N PRO A 22 -8.62 15.31 -37.38
CA PRO A 22 -9.70 14.73 -38.17
C PRO A 22 -9.99 13.27 -37.87
N GLU A 23 -8.95 12.43 -37.74
CA GLU A 23 -9.08 10.99 -37.45
C GLU A 23 -9.63 10.67 -36.05
N LYS A 24 -9.62 11.66 -35.14
CA LYS A 24 -10.10 11.51 -33.75
C LYS A 24 -11.47 12.14 -33.55
N ARG A 25 -12.07 12.76 -34.58
CA ARG A 25 -13.41 13.35 -34.49
C ARG A 25 -14.46 12.25 -34.55
N HIS A 26 -15.20 12.09 -33.46
CA HIS A 26 -16.38 11.24 -33.43
C HIS A 26 -17.64 12.05 -33.79
N PRO A 27 -18.60 11.53 -34.57
CA PRO A 27 -19.82 12.26 -34.94
C PRO A 27 -20.62 12.78 -33.73
N ALA A 28 -20.60 12.04 -32.61
CA ALA A 28 -21.29 12.43 -31.38
C ALA A 28 -20.54 13.48 -30.53
N LEU A 29 -19.30 13.83 -30.88
CA LEU A 29 -18.42 14.67 -30.04
C LEU A 29 -19.01 16.06 -29.78
N SER A 30 -19.67 16.66 -30.78
CA SER A 30 -20.32 17.95 -30.61
C SER A 30 -21.48 17.89 -29.62
N GLY A 31 -22.27 16.81 -29.65
CA GLY A 31 -23.37 16.59 -28.70
C GLY A 31 -22.85 16.42 -27.28
N LEU A 32 -21.84 15.55 -27.09
CA LEU A 32 -21.20 15.30 -25.80
C LEU A 32 -20.57 16.56 -25.18
N LEU A 33 -19.92 17.39 -26.01
CA LEU A 33 -19.35 18.66 -25.55
C LEU A 33 -20.45 19.65 -25.14
N SER A 34 -21.51 19.77 -25.94
CA SER A 34 -22.65 20.64 -25.62
C SER A 34 -23.39 20.20 -24.37
N GLU A 35 -23.53 18.90 -24.13
CA GLU A 35 -24.11 18.33 -22.91
C GLU A 35 -23.25 18.58 -21.65
N SER A 36 -21.94 18.78 -21.83
CA SER A 36 -21.02 19.04 -20.71
C SER A 36 -20.99 20.49 -20.21
N PHE A 37 -21.55 21.43 -20.98
CA PHE A 37 -21.51 22.85 -20.65
C PHE A 37 -22.47 23.28 -19.52
N PRO A 38 -23.75 22.84 -19.50
CA PRO A 38 -24.71 23.33 -18.52
C PRO A 38 -24.27 23.06 -17.07
N GLY A 39 -24.36 24.08 -16.22
CA GLY A 39 -24.07 23.95 -14.79
C GLY A 39 -22.59 24.03 -14.42
N THR A 40 -21.69 24.38 -15.35
CA THR A 40 -20.26 24.58 -15.11
C THR A 40 -19.83 26.04 -15.32
N ASP A 41 -19.30 26.68 -14.27
CA ASP A 41 -18.66 28.01 -14.36
C ASP A 41 -17.14 27.85 -14.28
N TRP A 42 -16.44 28.04 -15.39
CA TRP A 42 -14.98 27.96 -15.43
C TRP A 42 -14.33 29.20 -14.79
N LEU A 43 -13.53 28.99 -13.75
CA LEU A 43 -12.98 30.04 -12.89
C LEU A 43 -11.56 30.46 -13.30
N SER A 44 -10.71 29.49 -13.65
CA SER A 44 -9.32 29.77 -14.04
C SER A 44 -8.71 28.64 -14.87
N LEU A 45 -7.68 29.01 -15.66
CA LEU A 45 -6.80 28.10 -16.38
C LEU A 45 -5.35 28.53 -16.17
N ASN A 46 -4.52 27.61 -15.69
CA ASN A 46 -3.08 27.75 -15.63
C ASN A 46 -2.44 26.67 -16.50
N VAL A 47 -1.73 27.07 -17.55
CA VAL A 47 -0.87 26.14 -18.30
C VAL A 47 0.42 25.99 -17.51
N THR A 48 0.65 24.82 -16.94
CA THR A 48 1.77 24.52 -16.04
C THR A 48 2.99 24.04 -16.80
N ARG A 49 2.80 23.36 -17.93
CA ARG A 49 3.91 22.83 -18.74
C ARG A 49 3.57 22.79 -20.23
N CYS A 50 4.56 23.07 -21.07
CA CYS A 50 4.51 22.88 -22.52
C CYS A 50 5.81 22.18 -22.95
N ASN A 51 5.71 20.92 -23.38
CA ASN A 51 6.84 20.13 -23.83
C ASN A 51 6.71 19.78 -25.31
N HIS A 52 7.83 19.69 -26.02
CA HIS A 52 7.86 19.03 -27.33
C HIS A 52 7.77 17.51 -27.17
N GLY A 53 7.14 16.86 -28.14
CA GLY A 53 7.12 15.40 -28.23
C GLY A 53 8.39 14.85 -28.88
N SER A 54 8.31 13.58 -29.32
CA SER A 54 9.48 12.92 -29.95
C SER A 54 9.75 13.46 -31.35
N HIS A 55 8.78 14.16 -31.94
CA HIS A 55 8.86 14.79 -33.26
C HIS A 55 8.60 16.30 -33.15
N GLU A 56 9.18 17.09 -34.06
CA GLU A 56 9.02 18.55 -34.11
C GLU A 56 7.56 19.03 -34.24
N ASN A 57 6.70 18.16 -34.78
CA ASN A 57 5.29 18.42 -34.99
C ASN A 57 4.42 17.92 -33.84
N GLU A 58 5.00 17.45 -32.75
CA GLU A 58 4.28 16.95 -31.58
C GLU A 58 4.55 17.84 -30.36
N ALA A 59 3.50 18.09 -29.57
CA ALA A 59 3.62 18.83 -28.32
C ALA A 59 2.65 18.29 -27.26
N PHE A 60 3.06 18.38 -26.00
CA PHE A 60 2.26 18.05 -24.83
C PHE A 60 2.04 19.32 -24.02
N VAL A 61 0.78 19.61 -23.68
CA VAL A 61 0.43 20.76 -22.87
C VAL A 61 -0.27 20.28 -21.61
N THR A 62 0.31 20.59 -20.46
CA THR A 62 -0.28 20.31 -19.15
C THR A 62 -0.93 21.57 -18.62
N PHE A 63 -2.15 21.44 -18.11
CA PHE A 63 -2.86 22.55 -17.48
C PHE A 63 -3.63 22.13 -16.25
N PHE A 64 -3.83 23.10 -15.38
CA PHE A 64 -4.72 23.06 -14.24
C PHE A 64 -5.86 24.05 -14.48
N ALA A 65 -7.10 23.59 -14.46
CA ALA A 65 -8.27 24.45 -14.55
C ALA A 65 -9.19 24.24 -13.35
N ARG A 66 -9.78 25.34 -12.86
CA ARG A 66 -10.80 25.31 -11.81
C ARG A 66 -12.15 25.65 -12.41
N TYR A 67 -13.18 24.96 -11.98
CA TYR A 67 -14.56 25.25 -12.35
C TYR A 67 -15.47 25.06 -11.15
N ARG A 68 -16.63 25.71 -11.18
CA ARG A 68 -17.69 25.51 -10.21
C ARG A 68 -18.79 24.70 -10.86
N GLU A 69 -19.18 23.62 -10.21
CA GLU A 69 -20.36 22.85 -10.58
C GLU A 69 -21.34 22.93 -9.42
N LYS A 70 -22.51 23.54 -9.66
CA LYS A 70 -23.48 23.92 -8.62
C LYS A 70 -22.81 24.82 -7.54
N THR A 71 -22.51 24.26 -6.36
CA THR A 71 -21.85 24.97 -5.25
C THR A 71 -20.41 24.51 -4.99
N ASN A 72 -19.98 23.42 -5.62
CA ASN A 72 -18.68 22.83 -5.37
C ASN A 72 -17.65 23.34 -6.38
N ILE A 73 -16.51 23.81 -5.87
CA ILE A 73 -15.37 24.13 -6.72
C ILE A 73 -14.61 22.83 -6.98
N GLN A 74 -14.49 22.46 -8.24
CA GLN A 74 -13.70 21.35 -8.72
C GLN A 74 -12.45 21.86 -9.43
N ALA A 75 -11.50 20.95 -9.63
CA ALA A 75 -10.32 21.20 -10.40
C ALA A 75 -10.04 20.01 -11.31
N ILE A 76 -9.61 20.31 -12.52
CA ILE A 76 -9.10 19.33 -13.48
C ILE A 76 -7.64 19.64 -13.74
N HIS A 77 -6.84 18.58 -13.74
CA HIS A 77 -5.49 18.62 -14.25
C HIS A 77 -5.42 17.66 -15.44
N GLU A 78 -4.89 18.12 -16.56
CA GLU A 78 -4.90 17.36 -17.79
C GLU A 78 -3.62 17.59 -18.55
N CYS A 79 -3.11 16.52 -19.16
CA CYS A 79 -2.08 16.59 -20.18
C CYS A 79 -2.71 16.29 -21.53
N SER A 80 -2.71 17.25 -22.44
CA SER A 80 -3.25 17.09 -23.79
C SER A 80 -2.12 16.99 -24.81
N ARG A 81 -2.21 16.01 -25.72
CA ARG A 81 -1.27 15.79 -26.83
C ARG A 81 -1.77 16.49 -28.09
N PHE A 82 -0.91 17.29 -28.71
CA PHE A 82 -1.18 18.03 -29.94
C PHE A 82 -0.24 17.60 -31.07
N LEU A 83 -0.77 17.56 -32.28
CA LEU A 83 -0.01 17.35 -33.52
C LEU A 83 -0.15 18.58 -34.43
N ARG A 84 0.94 18.99 -35.07
CA ARG A 84 0.98 20.10 -36.03
C ARG A 84 1.03 19.56 -37.45
N GLU A 85 -0.01 19.88 -38.23
CA GLU A 85 -0.11 19.59 -39.65
C GLU A 85 -0.51 20.88 -40.38
N ASP A 86 0.09 21.16 -41.55
CA ASP A 86 -0.19 22.37 -42.34
C ASP A 86 -0.20 23.67 -41.49
N GLN A 87 0.81 23.82 -40.62
CA GLN A 87 0.96 24.95 -39.69
C GLN A 87 -0.14 25.09 -38.62
N ARG A 88 -1.00 24.08 -38.46
CA ARG A 88 -2.10 24.09 -37.49
C ARG A 88 -1.92 22.99 -36.43
N TRP A 89 -1.97 23.38 -35.16
CA TRP A 89 -2.00 22.45 -34.05
C TRP A 89 -3.42 21.89 -33.84
N THR A 90 -3.55 20.57 -33.79
CA THR A 90 -4.80 19.87 -33.49
C THR A 90 -4.61 18.95 -32.29
N LEU A 91 -5.66 18.82 -31.49
CA LEU A 91 -5.69 17.93 -30.33
C LEU A 91 -5.87 16.49 -30.79
N ILE A 92 -5.02 15.60 -30.30
CA ILE A 92 -5.06 14.17 -30.58
C ILE A 92 -5.70 13.39 -29.42
N GLU A 93 -5.29 13.72 -28.20
CA GLU A 93 -5.62 12.95 -27.01
C GLU A 93 -5.62 13.85 -25.78
N MET A 94 -6.56 13.61 -24.87
CA MET A 94 -6.63 14.24 -23.56
C MET A 94 -6.44 13.16 -22.51
N GLN A 95 -5.45 13.32 -21.64
CA GLN A 95 -5.24 12.43 -20.50
C GLN A 95 -5.52 13.21 -19.21
N ALA A 96 -6.65 12.90 -18.59
CA ALA A 96 -6.96 13.40 -17.26
C ALA A 96 -5.91 12.87 -16.28
N GLN A 97 -5.23 13.79 -15.60
CA GLN A 97 -4.29 13.44 -14.54
C GLN A 97 -5.03 13.50 -13.21
N THR A 98 -5.21 12.33 -12.60
CA THR A 98 -5.86 12.21 -11.30
C THR A 98 -4.87 12.54 -10.19
N MET A 99 -5.34 13.33 -9.23
CA MET A 99 -4.65 13.50 -7.95
C MET A 99 -4.55 12.14 -7.27
N GLN A 100 -3.36 11.82 -6.80
CA GLN A 100 -3.04 10.57 -6.12
C GLN A 100 -2.43 10.88 -4.76
N ARG A 101 -2.52 9.90 -3.85
CA ARG A 101 -1.75 9.87 -2.62
C ARG A 101 -0.78 8.71 -2.68
N LYS A 102 0.48 8.95 -2.34
CA LYS A 102 1.54 7.92 -2.29
C LYS A 102 2.41 8.11 -1.06
N VAL A 103 3.05 7.04 -0.62
CA VAL A 103 4.04 7.06 0.44
C VAL A 103 5.40 6.80 -0.17
N LEU A 104 6.30 7.76 -0.07
CA LEU A 104 7.71 7.60 -0.41
C LEU A 104 8.47 7.11 0.83
N ARG A 105 9.11 5.95 0.70
CA ARG A 105 10.02 5.39 1.71
C ARG A 105 11.44 5.46 1.17
N THR A 106 12.35 6.01 1.96
CA THR A 106 13.77 6.14 1.60
C THR A 106 14.64 5.57 2.71
N ILE A 107 15.62 4.73 2.34
CA ILE A 107 16.69 4.23 3.21
C ILE A 107 18.02 4.55 2.54
N CYS A 108 18.93 5.25 3.21
CA CYS A 108 20.24 5.57 2.64
C CYS A 108 21.34 5.71 3.70
N PRO A 109 22.63 5.71 3.32
CA PRO A 109 23.69 6.17 4.21
C PRO A 109 23.41 7.61 4.66
N ASP A 110 23.59 7.88 5.95
CA ASP A 110 23.35 9.21 6.50
C ASP A 110 24.34 10.24 5.92
N ALA A 111 23.82 11.41 5.56
CA ALA A 111 24.57 12.48 4.95
C ALA A 111 23.90 13.85 5.19
N LYS A 112 24.70 14.91 5.18
CA LYS A 112 24.17 16.28 5.35
C LYS A 112 23.22 16.63 4.21
N GLY A 113 22.05 17.17 4.57
CA GLY A 113 21.08 17.75 3.63
C GLY A 113 20.13 16.77 2.96
N LEU A 114 20.05 15.51 3.41
CA LEU A 114 19.15 14.49 2.82
C LEU A 114 17.68 14.94 2.79
N ILE A 115 17.15 15.43 3.92
CA ILE A 115 15.78 15.92 4.02
C ILE A 115 15.55 17.04 2.99
N ALA A 116 16.43 18.05 2.98
CA ALA A 116 16.30 19.19 2.06
C ALA A 116 16.36 18.77 0.59
N LYS A 117 17.21 17.79 0.23
CA LYS A 117 17.27 17.24 -1.13
C LYS A 117 15.96 16.56 -1.52
N ILE A 118 15.47 15.65 -0.67
CA ILE A 118 14.26 14.86 -0.92
C ILE A 118 13.04 15.78 -1.04
N THR A 119 12.83 16.67 -0.07
CA THR A 119 11.66 17.56 -0.07
C THR A 119 11.71 18.56 -1.22
N ASN A 120 12.89 19.05 -1.60
CA ASN A 120 13.04 19.92 -2.78
C ASN A 120 12.75 19.19 -4.09
N ILE A 121 13.09 17.91 -4.20
CA ILE A 121 12.69 17.09 -5.37
C ILE A 121 11.17 16.95 -5.38
N CYS A 122 10.54 16.56 -4.28
CA CYS A 122 9.06 16.49 -4.19
C CYS A 122 8.40 17.82 -4.61
N TYR A 123 8.94 18.95 -4.15
CA TYR A 123 8.48 20.28 -4.53
C TYR A 123 8.62 20.57 -6.03
N LYS A 124 9.76 20.22 -6.65
CA LYS A 124 9.97 20.37 -8.11
C LYS A 124 9.01 19.52 -8.95
N HIS A 125 8.54 18.41 -8.40
CA HIS A 125 7.50 17.57 -8.99
C HIS A 125 6.08 18.06 -8.64
N GLU A 126 5.94 19.25 -8.05
CA GLU A 126 4.66 19.86 -7.64
C GLU A 126 3.84 18.97 -6.68
N LEU A 127 4.53 18.15 -5.87
CA LEU A 127 3.90 17.29 -4.88
C LEU A 127 3.81 17.99 -3.53
N ASN A 128 2.63 17.90 -2.91
CA ASN A 128 2.41 18.35 -1.55
C ASN A 128 2.85 17.27 -0.56
N ILE A 129 3.54 17.64 0.51
CA ILE A 129 3.88 16.74 1.62
C ILE A 129 2.78 16.85 2.66
N VAL A 130 2.04 15.76 2.87
CA VAL A 130 0.95 15.67 3.85
C VAL A 130 1.50 15.34 5.23
N GLN A 131 2.43 14.40 5.30
CA GLN A 131 3.09 13.97 6.53
C GLN A 131 4.52 13.57 6.21
N ASN A 132 5.45 13.86 7.13
CA ASN A 132 6.83 13.46 7.02
C ASN A 132 7.37 12.96 8.36
N ASN A 133 8.09 11.84 8.33
CA ASN A 133 8.74 11.26 9.49
C ASN A 133 10.14 10.75 9.08
N GLU A 134 11.13 10.95 9.93
CA GLU A 134 12.49 10.50 9.71
C GLU A 134 13.14 9.92 10.96
N PHE A 135 14.18 9.12 10.75
CA PHE A 135 15.02 8.58 11.81
C PHE A 135 16.44 8.35 11.31
N VAL A 136 17.43 8.66 12.13
CA VAL A 136 18.84 8.33 11.89
C VAL A 136 19.29 7.29 12.91
N ASP A 137 19.70 6.13 12.43
CA ASP A 137 20.39 5.14 13.24
C ASP A 137 21.90 5.44 13.22
N HIS A 138 22.38 6.18 14.22
CA HIS A 138 23.80 6.52 14.34
C HIS A 138 24.72 5.30 14.48
N ARG A 139 24.21 4.15 14.95
CA ARG A 139 25.02 2.93 15.10
C ARG A 139 25.31 2.29 13.76
N THR A 140 24.38 2.35 12.82
CA THR A 140 24.53 1.78 11.49
C THR A 140 24.85 2.81 10.41
N GLY A 141 24.82 4.10 10.76
CA GLY A 141 25.07 5.22 9.84
C GLY A 141 23.99 5.32 8.77
N ARG A 142 22.74 4.95 9.10
CA ARG A 142 21.61 4.91 8.15
C ARG A 142 20.56 5.95 8.47
N PHE A 143 20.02 6.56 7.42
CA PHE A 143 18.89 7.46 7.44
C PHE A 143 17.65 6.77 6.85
N PHE A 144 16.52 6.92 7.53
CA PHE A 144 15.21 6.41 7.15
C PHE A 144 14.24 7.58 7.06
N MET A 145 13.44 7.64 5.99
CA MET A 145 12.43 8.69 5.83
C MET A 145 11.19 8.12 5.17
N ARG A 146 10.04 8.48 5.74
CA ARG A 146 8.71 8.19 5.24
C ARG A 146 8.00 9.50 4.97
N THR A 147 7.59 9.72 3.74
CA THR A 147 6.91 10.94 3.31
C THR A 147 5.60 10.59 2.62
N GLU A 148 4.48 11.03 3.20
CA GLU A 148 3.18 10.97 2.54
C GLU A 148 3.03 12.16 1.60
N LEU A 149 2.78 11.85 0.34
CA LEU A 149 2.74 12.79 -0.77
C LEU A 149 1.35 12.80 -1.39
N GLU A 150 0.88 13.97 -1.75
CA GLU A 150 -0.35 14.19 -2.51
C GLU A 150 -0.04 15.04 -3.73
N GLY A 151 -0.51 14.63 -4.91
CA GLY A 151 -0.23 15.35 -6.14
C GLY A 151 -0.44 14.49 -7.37
N ILE A 152 0.11 14.96 -8.48
CA ILE A 152 0.08 14.25 -9.76
C ILE A 152 1.48 13.74 -10.02
N PHE A 153 1.61 12.43 -10.06
CA PHE A 153 2.91 11.80 -10.08
C PHE A 153 3.35 11.47 -11.50
N ASN A 154 4.62 11.74 -11.78
CA ASN A 154 5.40 10.99 -12.75
C ASN A 154 6.43 10.17 -11.99
N ASP A 155 6.04 8.95 -11.61
CA ASP A 155 6.84 8.04 -10.77
C ASP A 155 8.25 7.84 -11.32
N ASN A 156 8.37 7.64 -12.64
CA ASN A 156 9.64 7.37 -13.29
C ASN A 156 10.63 8.54 -13.11
N THR A 157 10.18 9.77 -13.38
CA THR A 157 11.05 10.95 -13.25
C THR A 157 11.34 11.29 -11.79
N LEU A 158 10.36 11.12 -10.89
CA LEU A 158 10.55 11.35 -9.47
C LEU A 158 11.62 10.42 -8.89
N LEU A 159 11.52 9.12 -9.20
CA LEU A 159 12.46 8.12 -8.71
C LEU A 159 13.86 8.30 -9.30
N ALA A 160 13.98 8.67 -10.58
CA ALA A 160 15.26 8.95 -11.23
C ALA A 160 15.97 10.20 -10.65
N ASP A 161 15.22 11.25 -10.32
CA ASP A 161 15.77 12.44 -9.67
C ASP A 161 16.27 12.11 -8.25
N LEU A 162 15.53 11.27 -7.51
CA LEU A 162 15.95 10.77 -6.20
C LEU A 162 17.24 9.95 -6.30
N ASP A 163 17.35 9.03 -7.26
CA ASP A 163 18.59 8.26 -7.50
C ASP A 163 19.80 9.15 -7.75
N SER A 164 19.60 10.21 -8.53
CA SER A 164 20.68 11.12 -8.90
C SER A 164 21.14 11.98 -7.72
N ALA A 165 20.26 12.27 -6.76
CA ALA A 165 20.53 13.19 -5.66
C ALA A 165 20.98 12.51 -4.36
N LEU A 166 20.57 11.25 -4.16
CA LEU A 166 20.82 10.48 -2.94
C LEU A 166 22.18 9.76 -2.99
N PRO A 167 22.81 9.45 -1.84
CA PRO A 167 24.08 8.74 -1.80
C PRO A 167 24.02 7.35 -2.44
N GLN A 168 25.16 6.82 -2.88
CA GLN A 168 25.24 5.43 -3.36
C GLN A 168 24.76 4.44 -2.28
N GLY A 169 24.04 3.40 -2.68
CA GLY A 169 23.46 2.43 -1.73
C GLY A 169 22.17 2.91 -1.06
N SER A 170 21.52 3.91 -1.65
CA SER A 170 20.16 4.33 -1.31
C SER A 170 19.13 3.41 -1.94
N VAL A 171 18.08 3.10 -1.19
CA VAL A 171 16.88 2.39 -1.64
C VAL A 171 15.70 3.34 -1.47
N ARG A 172 14.87 3.44 -2.50
CA ARG A 172 13.62 4.20 -2.45
C ARG A 172 12.47 3.35 -2.97
N GLU A 173 11.33 3.49 -2.34
CA GLU A 173 10.10 2.82 -2.72
C GLU A 173 8.97 3.83 -2.71
N LEU A 174 8.18 3.86 -3.78
CA LEU A 174 7.01 4.72 -3.89
C LEU A 174 5.77 3.85 -3.94
N HIS A 175 4.96 3.94 -2.90
CA HIS A 175 3.80 3.08 -2.69
C HIS A 175 2.51 3.86 -2.84
N SER A 176 1.58 3.42 -3.69
CA SER A 176 0.24 4.01 -3.73
C SER A 176 -0.45 3.92 -2.36
N ALA A 177 -1.11 4.98 -1.92
CA ALA A 177 -1.96 4.93 -0.73
C ALA A 177 -3.25 4.15 -1.04
N GLY A 178 -3.86 3.54 -0.03
CA GLY A 178 -5.11 2.79 -0.15
C GLY A 178 -4.99 1.35 0.33
N ARG A 179 -6.03 0.57 0.04
CA ARG A 179 -6.17 -0.81 0.53
C ARG A 179 -5.09 -1.70 -0.08
N ARG A 180 -4.43 -2.50 0.77
CA ARG A 180 -3.52 -3.57 0.34
C ARG A 180 -4.22 -4.89 0.20
N ARG A 181 -3.83 -5.67 -0.80
CA ARG A 181 -4.35 -6.99 -1.05
C ARG A 181 -3.65 -8.00 -0.14
N VAL A 182 -4.39 -8.69 0.71
CA VAL A 182 -3.85 -9.59 1.74
C VAL A 182 -4.44 -10.98 1.59
N VAL A 183 -3.59 -12.00 1.69
CA VAL A 183 -4.02 -13.40 1.88
C VAL A 183 -3.74 -13.81 3.31
N ILE A 184 -4.73 -14.40 4.00
CA ILE A 184 -4.59 -14.83 5.40
C ILE A 184 -4.49 -16.35 5.46
N LEU A 185 -3.44 -16.88 6.11
CA LEU A 185 -3.29 -18.30 6.40
C LEU A 185 -3.80 -18.62 7.80
N VAL A 186 -4.57 -19.71 7.93
CA VAL A 186 -5.21 -20.10 9.19
C VAL A 186 -5.18 -21.61 9.43
N THR A 187 -5.32 -22.02 10.69
CA THR A 187 -5.49 -23.43 11.07
C THR A 187 -6.89 -23.69 11.63
N LYS A 188 -7.09 -23.57 12.94
CA LYS A 188 -8.40 -23.84 13.59
C LYS A 188 -8.85 -22.72 14.52
N GLU A 189 -7.94 -21.85 14.94
CA GLU A 189 -8.23 -20.80 15.91
C GLU A 189 -8.78 -19.55 15.22
N ALA A 190 -9.95 -19.08 15.65
CA ALA A 190 -10.70 -18.03 14.96
C ALA A 190 -10.39 -16.61 15.43
N HIS A 191 -9.79 -16.39 16.60
CA HIS A 191 -9.79 -15.07 17.26
C HIS A 191 -9.01 -14.01 16.48
N CYS A 192 -7.82 -14.33 15.96
CA CYS A 192 -7.06 -13.40 15.12
C CYS A 192 -7.77 -13.16 13.78
N LEU A 193 -8.22 -14.23 13.12
CA LEU A 193 -8.94 -14.11 11.85
C LEU A 193 -10.21 -13.26 11.99
N GLY A 194 -11.03 -13.50 13.02
CA GLY A 194 -12.28 -12.79 13.26
C GLY A 194 -12.06 -11.28 13.47
N ASP A 195 -11.02 -10.90 14.21
CA ASP A 195 -10.67 -9.49 14.40
C ASP A 195 -10.27 -8.82 13.06
N LEU A 196 -9.48 -9.51 12.23
CA LEU A 196 -9.08 -9.02 10.91
C LEU A 196 -10.24 -8.92 9.92
N LEU A 197 -11.15 -9.90 9.90
CA LEU A 197 -12.35 -9.88 9.07
C LEU A 197 -13.21 -8.65 9.40
N MET A 198 -13.50 -8.42 10.69
CA MET A 198 -14.28 -7.28 11.15
C MET A 198 -13.61 -5.94 10.79
N LYS A 199 -12.31 -5.81 11.03
CA LYS A 199 -11.57 -4.56 10.73
C LYS A 199 -11.46 -4.29 9.24
N SER A 200 -11.29 -5.31 8.41
CA SER A 200 -11.30 -5.17 6.95
C SER A 200 -12.68 -4.73 6.43
N ALA A 201 -13.75 -5.35 6.93
CA ALA A 201 -15.11 -5.08 6.45
C ALA A 201 -15.61 -3.67 6.79
N PHE A 202 -15.24 -3.15 7.97
CA PHE A 202 -15.75 -1.87 8.48
C PHE A 202 -14.71 -0.74 8.49
N GLY A 203 -13.62 -0.86 7.71
CA GLY A 203 -12.64 0.21 7.53
C GLY A 203 -11.72 0.47 8.73
N GLY A 204 -11.58 -0.50 9.63
CA GLY A 204 -10.59 -0.45 10.72
C GLY A 204 -9.16 -0.73 10.26
N LEU A 205 -8.99 -1.39 9.11
CA LEU A 205 -7.70 -1.59 8.45
C LEU A 205 -7.84 -1.36 6.93
N ASP A 206 -6.90 -0.60 6.35
CA ASP A 206 -6.82 -0.36 4.90
C ASP A 206 -6.27 -1.59 4.16
N MET A 207 -7.04 -2.67 4.17
CA MET A 207 -6.73 -3.90 3.46
C MET A 207 -7.96 -4.49 2.81
N GLU A 208 -7.75 -5.23 1.73
CA GLU A 208 -8.68 -6.14 1.09
C GLU A 208 -8.19 -7.56 1.40
N ILE A 209 -9.02 -8.37 2.07
CA ILE A 209 -8.71 -9.79 2.27
C ILE A 209 -9.12 -10.51 0.98
N ALA A 210 -8.14 -10.84 0.14
CA ALA A 210 -8.35 -11.46 -1.16
C ALA A 210 -8.78 -12.93 -1.05
N ALA A 211 -8.23 -13.63 -0.05
CA ALA A 211 -8.61 -14.99 0.30
C ALA A 211 -8.15 -15.35 1.70
N VAL A 212 -8.80 -16.36 2.27
CA VAL A 212 -8.30 -17.08 3.44
C VAL A 212 -7.94 -18.50 3.01
N VAL A 213 -6.72 -18.93 3.29
CA VAL A 213 -6.24 -20.28 2.98
C VAL A 213 -6.06 -21.05 4.29
N GLY A 214 -6.78 -22.15 4.43
CA GLY A 214 -6.75 -22.99 5.62
C GLY A 214 -6.18 -24.38 5.34
N ASN A 215 -5.44 -24.95 6.30
CA ASN A 215 -5.09 -26.37 6.27
C ASN A 215 -6.16 -27.29 6.87
N HIS A 216 -7.24 -26.71 7.38
CA HIS A 216 -8.48 -27.36 7.81
C HIS A 216 -9.69 -26.53 7.39
N ASP A 217 -10.85 -27.17 7.26
CA ASP A 217 -12.09 -26.49 6.82
C ASP A 217 -12.85 -25.77 7.94
N THR A 218 -12.36 -25.85 9.18
CA THR A 218 -13.05 -25.41 10.40
C THR A 218 -13.54 -23.96 10.35
N LEU A 219 -12.79 -23.06 9.69
CA LEU A 219 -13.09 -21.63 9.64
C LEU A 219 -13.81 -21.19 8.36
N ARG A 220 -14.11 -22.10 7.41
CA ARG A 220 -14.77 -21.78 6.14
C ARG A 220 -16.04 -20.97 6.34
N SER A 221 -16.96 -21.49 7.15
CA SER A 221 -18.26 -20.87 7.37
C SER A 221 -18.20 -19.48 8.03
N LEU A 222 -17.11 -19.17 8.74
CA LEU A 222 -16.87 -17.84 9.28
C LEU A 222 -16.45 -16.88 8.15
N VAL A 223 -15.55 -17.31 7.28
CA VAL A 223 -14.99 -16.49 6.19
C VAL A 223 -16.03 -16.21 5.11
N GLU A 224 -16.79 -17.21 4.70
CA GLU A 224 -17.81 -17.08 3.65
C GLU A 224 -18.95 -16.13 4.05
N ARG A 225 -19.20 -15.92 5.36
CA ARG A 225 -20.15 -14.89 5.84
C ARG A 225 -19.71 -13.44 5.58
N PHE A 226 -18.43 -13.23 5.27
CA PHE A 226 -17.89 -11.93 4.88
C PHE A 226 -17.68 -11.84 3.36
N ASP A 227 -18.24 -12.78 2.58
CA ASP A 227 -18.12 -12.86 1.12
C ASP A 227 -16.66 -12.95 0.63
N ILE A 228 -15.78 -13.57 1.43
CA ILE A 228 -14.37 -13.77 1.11
C ILE A 228 -14.14 -15.24 0.67
N PRO A 229 -13.33 -15.50 -0.37
CA PRO A 229 -12.97 -16.85 -0.76
C PRO A 229 -12.22 -17.60 0.36
N PHE A 230 -12.68 -18.82 0.67
CA PHE A 230 -11.95 -19.75 1.53
C PHE A 230 -11.40 -20.93 0.71
N VAL A 231 -10.08 -21.10 0.72
CA VAL A 231 -9.38 -22.18 0.02
C VAL A 231 -8.87 -23.20 1.05
N LEU A 232 -9.31 -24.45 0.92
CA LEU A 232 -8.80 -25.55 1.72
C LEU A 232 -7.61 -26.19 1.01
N VAL A 233 -6.43 -26.10 1.63
CA VAL A 233 -5.23 -26.83 1.19
C VAL A 233 -4.85 -27.80 2.31
N SER A 234 -5.42 -29.00 2.30
CA SER A 234 -5.12 -30.02 3.31
C SER A 234 -3.64 -30.43 3.24
N HIS A 235 -3.06 -30.67 4.41
CA HIS A 235 -1.69 -31.18 4.57
C HIS A 235 -1.65 -32.70 4.72
N GLU A 236 -2.81 -33.36 4.77
CA GLU A 236 -2.90 -34.81 4.97
C GLU A 236 -2.35 -35.56 3.75
N GLY A 237 -1.45 -36.52 4.02
CA GLY A 237 -0.81 -37.31 2.97
C GLY A 237 0.24 -36.57 2.13
N LEU A 238 0.61 -35.34 2.51
CA LEU A 238 1.63 -34.55 1.82
C LEU A 238 2.87 -34.36 2.68
N THR A 239 4.02 -34.34 2.04
CA THR A 239 5.23 -33.76 2.63
C THR A 239 5.04 -32.26 2.87
N ARG A 240 5.91 -31.66 3.67
CA ARG A 240 5.83 -30.22 3.95
C ARG A 240 6.07 -29.40 2.68
N GLU A 241 7.04 -29.83 1.87
CA GLU A 241 7.42 -29.19 0.61
C GLU A 241 6.27 -29.26 -0.40
N GLU A 242 5.60 -30.40 -0.55
CA GLU A 242 4.41 -30.54 -1.41
C GLU A 242 3.24 -29.67 -0.93
N HIS A 243 3.01 -29.62 0.39
CA HIS A 243 1.96 -28.79 0.97
C HIS A 243 2.20 -27.29 0.74
N ASP A 244 3.43 -26.84 1.01
CA ASP A 244 3.84 -25.45 0.80
C ASP A 244 3.76 -25.04 -0.67
N ASN A 245 4.18 -25.90 -1.60
CA ASN A 245 4.06 -25.63 -3.04
C ASN A 245 2.61 -25.42 -3.46
N ARG A 246 1.69 -26.27 -3.00
CA ARG A 246 0.25 -26.09 -3.26
C ARG A 246 -0.31 -24.81 -2.64
N MET A 247 0.13 -24.46 -1.43
CA MET A 247 -0.24 -23.18 -0.83
C MET A 247 0.25 -22.00 -1.67
N VAL A 248 1.52 -22.02 -2.13
CA VAL A 248 2.07 -20.98 -2.99
C VAL A 248 1.25 -20.82 -4.27
N GLU A 249 0.92 -21.93 -4.95
CA GLU A 249 0.10 -21.90 -6.16
C GLU A 249 -1.27 -21.25 -5.93
N GLU A 250 -1.92 -21.53 -4.81
CA GLU A 250 -3.21 -20.93 -4.46
C GLU A 250 -3.07 -19.45 -4.07
N ILE A 251 -2.04 -19.10 -3.29
CA ILE A 251 -1.79 -17.72 -2.84
C ILE A 251 -1.45 -16.82 -4.03
N ASP A 252 -0.59 -17.28 -4.95
CA ASP A 252 -0.09 -16.50 -6.09
C ASP A 252 -1.22 -16.08 -7.05
N ARG A 253 -2.32 -16.85 -7.15
CA ARG A 253 -3.51 -16.49 -7.94
C ARG A 253 -4.16 -15.18 -7.47
N TYR A 254 -3.99 -14.84 -6.20
CA TYR A 254 -4.55 -13.63 -5.61
C TYR A 254 -3.60 -12.44 -5.66
N GLN A 255 -2.33 -12.62 -6.08
CA GLN A 255 -1.33 -11.54 -6.16
C GLN A 255 -1.29 -10.64 -4.90
N PRO A 256 -1.10 -11.20 -3.69
CA PRO A 256 -1.13 -10.42 -2.47
C PRO A 256 0.09 -9.49 -2.34
N ASP A 257 -0.12 -8.33 -1.73
CA ASP A 257 0.94 -7.48 -1.19
C ASP A 257 1.58 -8.13 0.06
N TYR A 258 0.76 -8.78 0.88
CA TYR A 258 1.17 -9.42 2.14
C TYR A 258 0.45 -10.76 2.38
N VAL A 259 1.18 -11.68 3.01
CA VAL A 259 0.64 -12.93 3.55
C VAL A 259 0.62 -12.85 5.08
N VAL A 260 -0.52 -13.09 5.71
CA VAL A 260 -0.68 -12.97 7.16
C VAL A 260 -0.94 -14.33 7.77
N LEU A 261 -0.08 -14.76 8.69
CA LEU A 261 -0.26 -15.99 9.46
C LEU A 261 -1.11 -15.69 10.70
N ALA A 262 -2.44 -15.77 10.56
CA ALA A 262 -3.36 -15.57 11.67
C ALA A 262 -3.54 -16.89 12.43
N LYS A 263 -2.55 -17.20 13.29
CA LYS A 263 -2.48 -18.47 14.06
C LYS A 263 -2.43 -19.69 13.14
N TYR A 264 -1.62 -19.58 12.08
CA TYR A 264 -1.25 -20.70 11.24
C TYR A 264 -0.17 -21.54 11.95
N MET A 265 -0.46 -22.82 12.22
CA MET A 265 0.32 -23.64 13.14
C MET A 265 1.35 -24.55 12.48
N ARG A 266 1.58 -24.41 11.16
CA ARG A 266 2.58 -25.20 10.45
C ARG A 266 3.82 -24.36 10.16
N VAL A 267 4.98 -24.97 10.33
CA VAL A 267 6.27 -24.38 9.99
C VAL A 267 6.37 -24.27 8.47
N LEU A 268 6.64 -23.08 7.96
CA LEU A 268 6.88 -22.81 6.55
C LEU A 268 8.30 -23.24 6.14
N THR A 269 8.44 -23.73 4.92
CA THR A 269 9.75 -24.04 4.33
C THR A 269 10.52 -22.76 3.95
N PRO A 270 11.86 -22.81 3.91
CA PRO A 270 12.65 -21.68 3.40
C PRO A 270 12.27 -21.27 1.97
N ALA A 271 11.91 -22.22 1.11
CA ALA A 271 11.44 -21.93 -0.25
C ALA A 271 10.15 -21.10 -0.25
N PHE A 272 9.19 -21.41 0.64
CA PHE A 272 7.99 -20.60 0.82
C PHE A 272 8.33 -19.19 1.29
N VAL A 273 9.23 -19.04 2.28
CA VAL A 273 9.62 -17.73 2.82
C VAL A 273 10.31 -16.87 1.76
N GLN A 274 11.20 -17.45 0.97
CA GLN A 274 11.94 -16.76 -0.10
C GLN A 274 11.03 -16.27 -1.24
N ARG A 275 9.87 -16.90 -1.45
CA ARG A 275 8.88 -16.45 -2.44
C ARG A 275 8.25 -15.10 -2.08
N TYR A 276 8.15 -14.79 -0.78
CA TYR A 276 7.47 -13.62 -0.22
C TYR A 276 8.39 -12.81 0.72
N PRO A 277 9.53 -12.29 0.21
CA PRO A 277 10.54 -11.66 1.05
C PRO A 277 9.99 -10.40 1.75
N ASN A 278 10.04 -10.37 3.08
CA ASN A 278 9.47 -9.31 3.91
C ASN A 278 7.96 -9.04 3.66
N GLN A 279 7.22 -10.05 3.19
CA GLN A 279 5.79 -9.95 2.93
C GLN A 279 4.96 -10.85 3.84
N ILE A 280 5.59 -11.76 4.58
CA ILE A 280 4.91 -12.67 5.50
C ILE A 280 4.94 -12.09 6.92
N ILE A 281 3.77 -11.89 7.52
CA ILE A 281 3.62 -11.35 8.88
C ILE A 281 2.99 -12.42 9.76
N ASN A 282 3.63 -12.74 10.87
CA ASN A 282 3.17 -13.76 11.81
C ASN A 282 2.77 -13.16 13.16
N ILE A 283 1.81 -13.80 13.83
CA ILE A 283 1.54 -13.58 15.26
C ILE A 283 2.03 -14.77 16.07
N HIS A 284 3.07 -14.54 16.86
CA HIS A 284 3.55 -15.50 17.85
C HIS A 284 2.90 -15.21 19.20
N HIS A 285 2.49 -16.25 19.92
CA HIS A 285 1.66 -16.19 21.13
C HIS A 285 2.50 -16.19 22.41
N SER A 286 3.69 -15.63 22.31
CA SER A 286 4.59 -15.37 23.43
C SER A 286 5.21 -13.99 23.26
N PHE A 287 5.71 -13.46 24.36
CA PHE A 287 6.58 -12.28 24.35
C PHE A 287 8.01 -12.74 24.02
N LEU A 288 8.33 -12.79 22.72
CA LEU A 288 9.64 -13.24 22.25
C LEU A 288 10.76 -12.37 22.84
N PRO A 289 11.92 -12.96 23.19
CA PRO A 289 12.34 -14.35 22.92
C PRO A 289 11.90 -15.37 23.98
N ALA A 290 11.03 -15.02 24.92
CA ALA A 290 10.60 -15.96 25.96
C ALA A 290 9.60 -17.01 25.41
N PHE A 291 9.67 -18.23 25.93
CA PHE A 291 8.72 -19.32 25.66
C PHE A 291 8.55 -19.65 24.17
N ILE A 292 9.67 -19.90 23.47
CA ILE A 292 9.66 -20.39 22.08
C ILE A 292 9.17 -21.86 22.06
N GLY A 293 8.54 -22.27 20.97
CA GLY A 293 8.13 -23.65 20.73
C GLY A 293 6.71 -23.98 21.21
N ALA A 294 6.46 -25.24 21.53
CA ALA A 294 5.10 -25.73 21.76
C ALA A 294 4.53 -25.32 23.14
N ARG A 295 3.23 -25.03 23.18
CA ARG A 295 2.43 -24.78 24.41
C ARG A 295 3.02 -23.68 25.33
N PRO A 296 3.32 -22.47 24.84
CA PRO A 296 3.96 -21.42 25.64
C PRO A 296 3.13 -20.97 26.85
N TYR A 297 1.79 -21.01 26.78
CA TYR A 297 0.96 -20.70 27.96
C TYR A 297 1.10 -21.73 29.09
N HIS A 298 1.35 -23.01 28.78
CA HIS A 298 1.67 -23.99 29.82
C HIS A 298 3.04 -23.74 30.41
N GLN A 299 4.05 -23.43 29.59
CA GLN A 299 5.39 -23.07 30.07
C GLN A 299 5.34 -21.81 30.95
N ALA A 300 4.54 -20.80 30.58
CA ALA A 300 4.34 -19.58 31.34
C ALA A 300 3.68 -19.86 32.70
N TYR A 301 2.64 -20.70 32.72
CA TYR A 301 1.98 -21.15 33.95
C TYR A 301 2.93 -21.89 34.89
N GLU A 302 3.64 -22.90 34.39
CA GLU A 302 4.63 -23.69 35.16
C GLU A 302 5.75 -22.81 35.71
N ARG A 303 6.18 -21.81 34.94
CA ARG A 303 7.22 -20.86 35.35
C ARG A 303 6.73 -19.82 36.37
N GLY A 304 5.42 -19.67 36.52
CA GLY A 304 4.77 -18.75 37.45
C GLY A 304 4.88 -17.28 37.08
N VAL A 305 4.91 -16.97 35.77
CA VAL A 305 5.07 -15.59 35.28
C VAL A 305 3.95 -14.66 35.77
N LYS A 306 4.20 -13.35 35.72
CA LYS A 306 3.22 -12.30 36.06
C LYS A 306 2.80 -11.47 34.86
N ILE A 307 3.38 -11.77 33.71
CA ILE A 307 3.02 -11.21 32.42
C ILE A 307 3.03 -12.33 31.37
N ILE A 308 2.08 -12.28 30.45
CA ILE A 308 2.11 -13.02 29.19
C ILE A 308 1.96 -12.00 28.06
N GLY A 309 2.35 -12.36 26.84
CA GLY A 309 2.31 -11.43 25.73
C GLY A 309 2.31 -12.12 24.38
N ALA A 310 2.26 -11.30 23.34
CA ALA A 310 2.32 -11.74 21.96
C ALA A 310 3.27 -10.86 21.16
N THR A 311 3.78 -11.42 20.06
CA THR A 311 4.76 -10.76 19.19
C THR A 311 4.33 -10.89 17.74
N ALA A 312 4.10 -9.77 17.07
CA ALA A 312 3.96 -9.73 15.63
C ALA A 312 5.32 -9.43 14.98
N HIS A 313 5.72 -10.23 14.01
CA HIS A 313 7.02 -10.12 13.36
C HIS A 313 6.94 -10.53 11.88
N TYR A 314 7.91 -10.08 11.09
CA TYR A 314 8.11 -10.65 9.75
C TYR A 314 8.67 -12.07 9.88
N VAL A 315 8.27 -12.98 8.99
CA VAL A 315 8.86 -14.32 8.91
C VAL A 315 10.13 -14.27 8.07
N ASN A 316 11.18 -14.95 8.54
CA ASN A 316 12.40 -15.20 7.78
C ASN A 316 12.77 -16.70 7.88
N ASP A 317 13.95 -17.08 7.39
CA ASP A 317 14.40 -18.49 7.39
C ASP A 317 14.66 -19.04 8.81
N ASN A 318 14.73 -18.19 9.83
CA ASN A 318 14.90 -18.58 11.22
C ASN A 318 13.55 -18.57 11.94
N LEU A 319 13.12 -19.75 12.41
CA LEU A 319 11.84 -19.93 13.07
C LEU A 319 11.69 -18.98 14.28
N ASP A 320 10.62 -18.19 14.31
CA ASP A 320 10.28 -17.23 15.39
C ASP A 320 11.36 -16.16 15.68
N GLU A 321 12.29 -15.89 14.76
CA GLU A 321 13.40 -14.95 14.97
C GLU A 321 13.40 -13.74 14.03
N GLY A 322 12.39 -13.61 13.16
CA GLY A 322 12.35 -12.53 12.21
C GLY A 322 12.11 -11.14 12.83
N PRO A 323 12.28 -10.06 12.05
CA PRO A 323 12.20 -8.68 12.54
C PRO A 323 10.87 -8.39 13.25
N ILE A 324 10.93 -8.10 14.54
CA ILE A 324 9.77 -7.77 15.37
C ILE A 324 9.15 -6.44 14.93
N ILE A 325 7.83 -6.41 14.73
CA ILE A 325 7.06 -5.22 14.35
C ILE A 325 6.36 -4.61 15.57
N MET A 326 5.74 -5.45 16.39
CA MET A 326 4.93 -5.05 17.55
C MET A 326 4.96 -6.14 18.62
N GLN A 327 5.00 -5.74 19.87
CA GLN A 327 4.80 -6.61 21.02
C GLN A 327 3.86 -5.92 22.01
N ASP A 328 3.12 -6.73 22.76
CA ASP A 328 2.33 -6.24 23.87
C ASP A 328 2.19 -7.35 24.93
N VAL A 329 1.83 -6.94 26.15
CA VAL A 329 1.70 -7.82 27.30
C VAL A 329 0.43 -7.55 28.08
N ILE A 330 -0.03 -8.56 28.82
CA ILE A 330 -1.03 -8.41 29.87
C ILE A 330 -0.49 -8.99 31.17
N ASN A 331 -0.95 -8.41 32.28
CA ASN A 331 -0.66 -8.94 33.60
C ASN A 331 -1.53 -10.17 33.87
N VAL A 332 -0.92 -11.17 34.50
CA VAL A 332 -1.57 -12.36 35.05
C VAL A 332 -1.07 -12.59 36.47
N ASP A 333 -1.80 -13.35 37.27
CA ASP A 333 -1.40 -13.69 38.63
C ASP A 333 -1.54 -15.20 38.91
N HIS A 334 -1.35 -15.57 40.17
CA HIS A 334 -1.35 -16.97 40.61
C HIS A 334 -2.75 -17.60 40.63
N SER A 335 -3.83 -16.82 40.44
CA SER A 335 -5.19 -17.34 40.34
C SER A 335 -5.49 -17.91 38.94
N TYR A 336 -4.71 -17.54 37.93
CA TYR A 336 -4.89 -18.01 36.57
C TYR A 336 -4.39 -19.44 36.40
N THR A 337 -5.23 -20.30 35.84
CA THR A 337 -4.84 -21.58 35.23
C THR A 337 -4.19 -21.36 33.86
N ALA A 338 -3.52 -22.38 33.31
CA ALA A 338 -2.95 -22.33 31.96
C ALA A 338 -4.02 -22.03 30.88
N ASP A 339 -5.24 -22.56 31.05
CA ASP A 339 -6.35 -22.32 30.12
C ASP A 339 -6.88 -20.88 30.22
N GLU A 340 -6.91 -20.30 31.42
CA GLU A 340 -7.27 -18.88 31.60
C GLU A 340 -6.21 -17.95 31.04
N MET A 341 -4.93 -18.28 31.20
CA MET A 341 -3.83 -17.55 30.54
C MET A 341 -3.97 -17.61 29.02
N MET A 342 -4.28 -18.78 28.46
CA MET A 342 -4.51 -18.93 27.03
C MET A 342 -5.72 -18.10 26.56
N ARG A 343 -6.83 -18.08 27.31
CA ARG A 343 -8.00 -17.26 26.98
C ARG A 343 -7.66 -15.77 26.98
N ALA A 344 -6.97 -15.29 28.00
CA ALA A 344 -6.55 -13.89 28.11
C ALA A 344 -5.53 -13.51 27.02
N GLY A 345 -4.63 -14.44 26.67
CA GLY A 345 -3.64 -14.26 25.62
C GLY A 345 -4.24 -14.05 24.23
N ARG A 346 -5.41 -14.62 23.92
CA ARG A 346 -6.10 -14.40 22.63
C ARG A 346 -6.39 -12.92 22.35
N ASP A 347 -6.68 -12.14 23.38
CA ASP A 347 -6.94 -10.70 23.23
C ASP A 347 -5.65 -9.92 22.94
N VAL A 348 -4.53 -10.33 23.51
CA VAL A 348 -3.22 -9.73 23.19
C VAL A 348 -2.80 -10.08 21.78
N GLU A 349 -2.95 -11.34 21.38
CA GLU A 349 -2.61 -11.82 20.04
C GLU A 349 -3.33 -11.04 18.94
N LYS A 350 -4.67 -10.91 19.03
CA LYS A 350 -5.45 -10.20 18.01
C LYS A 350 -5.08 -8.70 17.94
N ASN A 351 -4.88 -8.07 19.10
CA ASN A 351 -4.53 -6.65 19.17
C ASN A 351 -3.14 -6.38 18.61
N VAL A 352 -2.15 -7.19 18.99
CA VAL A 352 -0.77 -7.08 18.50
C VAL A 352 -0.72 -7.27 16.98
N LEU A 353 -1.40 -8.29 16.44
CA LEU A 353 -1.43 -8.55 15.00
C LEU A 353 -2.08 -7.39 14.24
N SER A 354 -3.24 -6.94 14.68
CA SER A 354 -3.96 -5.83 14.03
C SER A 354 -3.17 -4.51 14.06
N ASN A 355 -2.52 -4.19 15.18
CA ASN A 355 -1.70 -2.99 15.29
C ASN A 355 -0.42 -3.07 14.46
N ALA A 356 0.18 -4.26 14.34
CA ALA A 356 1.29 -4.49 13.44
C ALA A 356 0.87 -4.29 11.98
N LEU A 357 -0.27 -4.87 11.57
CA LEU A 357 -0.80 -4.69 10.23
C LEU A 357 -1.14 -3.23 9.92
N TYR A 358 -1.74 -2.49 10.86
CA TYR A 358 -1.97 -1.05 10.69
C TYR A 358 -0.68 -0.30 10.30
N LYS A 359 0.44 -0.62 10.96
CA LYS A 359 1.75 -0.03 10.65
C LYS A 359 2.27 -0.49 9.28
N VAL A 360 2.21 -1.79 9.00
CA VAL A 360 2.73 -2.35 7.73
C VAL A 360 1.95 -1.84 6.53
N LEU A 361 0.61 -1.88 6.59
CA LEU A 361 -0.30 -1.40 5.54
C LEU A 361 -0.10 0.10 5.28
N GLY A 362 0.11 0.87 6.35
CA GLY A 362 0.45 2.29 6.31
C GLY A 362 1.89 2.58 5.85
N GLN A 363 2.67 1.58 5.41
CA GLN A 363 4.05 1.77 4.94
C GLN A 363 4.94 2.43 6.01
N ARG A 364 4.69 2.13 7.29
CA ARG A 364 5.40 2.69 8.45
C ARG A 364 6.61 1.87 8.90
N VAL A 365 6.72 0.63 8.41
CA VAL A 365 7.72 -0.32 8.88
C VAL A 365 8.87 -0.42 7.90
N PHE A 366 10.08 -0.14 8.37
CA PHE A 366 11.33 -0.35 7.61
C PHE A 366 12.08 -1.54 8.21
N VAL A 367 12.33 -2.56 7.40
CA VAL A 367 13.19 -3.68 7.80
C VAL A 367 14.63 -3.33 7.49
N TYR A 368 15.51 -3.40 8.50
CA TYR A 368 16.94 -3.21 8.31
C TYR A 368 17.74 -4.16 9.22
N GLY A 369 18.52 -5.05 8.61
CA GLY A 369 19.09 -6.20 9.30
C GLY A 369 17.96 -7.07 9.87
N ASN A 370 18.09 -7.51 11.13
CA ASN A 370 17.04 -8.28 11.81
C ASN A 370 16.16 -7.44 12.75
N ARG A 371 15.87 -6.19 12.38
CA ARG A 371 15.09 -5.23 13.19
C ARG A 371 14.16 -4.42 12.31
N THR A 372 13.20 -3.77 12.96
CA THR A 372 12.33 -2.79 12.32
C THR A 372 12.54 -1.38 12.87
N ILE A 373 12.34 -0.39 12.01
CA ILE A 373 12.18 1.03 12.37
C ILE A 373 10.73 1.37 12.03
N ILE A 374 10.01 2.01 12.96
CA ILE A 374 8.58 2.34 12.84
C ILE A 374 8.45 3.86 12.77
N LEU A 375 7.94 4.39 11.64
CA LEU A 375 7.81 5.83 11.37
C LEU A 375 6.36 6.33 11.18
#